data_AF-A0A1N6K0L1-F1
#
_entry.id   AF-A0A1N6K0L1-F1
#
_cell.length_a   1.000
_cell.length_b   1.000
_cell.length_c   1.000
_cell.angle_alpha   90.00
_cell.angle_beta   90.00
_cell.angle_gamma   90.00
#
_symmetry.space_group_name_H-M   'P 1'
#
loop_
_entity.id
_entity.type
_entity.pdbx_description
1 polymer ?
#
loop_
_entity_poly.entity_id
_entity_poly.type
_entity_poly.pdbx_seq_one_letter_code
_entity_poly.pdbx_strand_id
1 'polypeptide(L)'
;MRSILLVWMIFTVSCLQKAPDKRASAVKKDETALLWTDYRIGELPPEGYYDAIDSVVKKWNINYKRVEGGCEATVKDKEKHEAGNAGYFQELEKQYGKHWREQFNKEVRELDSILKSKKVHLVE
;
A
#
# COMPACT_ATOMS: atom_id res chain seq x y z
N MET A 1 42.73 32.15 -51.68
CA MET A 1 41.71 32.54 -50.68
C MET A 1 41.64 31.38 -49.68
N ARG A 2 42.46 31.37 -48.63
CA ARG A 2 42.18 31.82 -47.24
C ARG A 2 40.83 31.35 -46.67
N SER A 3 40.94 30.73 -45.49
CA SER A 3 39.87 30.42 -44.52
C SER A 3 39.13 29.11 -44.85
N ILE A 4 38.91 28.15 -43.94
CA ILE A 4 38.15 28.24 -42.67
C ILE A 4 38.39 26.95 -41.82
N LEU A 5 38.71 27.13 -40.52
CA LEU A 5 38.40 26.29 -39.31
C LEU A 5 38.76 24.78 -39.34
N LEU A 6 39.78 24.26 -38.65
CA LEU A 6 39.93 24.09 -37.19
C LEU A 6 38.65 23.74 -36.41
N VAL A 7 38.78 22.69 -35.59
CA VAL A 7 37.84 22.20 -34.56
C VAL A 7 36.76 21.25 -35.07
N TRP A 8 36.98 19.95 -34.89
CA TRP A 8 35.94 19.11 -34.30
C TRP A 8 36.55 18.34 -33.12
N MET A 9 36.30 18.92 -31.95
CA MET A 9 36.61 18.33 -30.66
C MET A 9 35.94 16.98 -30.52
N ILE A 10 36.71 16.07 -29.95
CA ILE A 10 36.27 14.87 -29.27
C ILE A 10 35.18 15.26 -28.26
N PHE A 11 33.94 14.92 -28.56
CA PHE A 11 32.86 14.88 -27.58
C PHE A 11 32.35 13.44 -27.50
N THR A 12 33.01 12.64 -26.66
CA THR A 12 32.43 11.42 -26.11
C THR A 12 31.32 11.82 -25.16
N VAL A 13 30.11 12.02 -25.68
CA VAL A 13 28.91 12.14 -24.86
C VAL A 13 28.51 10.75 -24.41
N SER A 14 29.06 10.35 -23.26
CA SER A 14 28.50 9.30 -22.44
C SER A 14 27.24 9.85 -21.78
N CYS A 15 26.09 9.64 -22.44
CA CYS A 15 24.78 9.71 -21.81
C CYS A 15 24.09 8.36 -21.98
N LEU A 16 24.43 7.43 -21.10
CA LEU A 16 23.51 6.38 -20.71
C LEU A 16 22.35 7.05 -19.97
N GLN A 17 21.32 7.47 -20.72
CA GLN A 17 20.05 7.91 -20.14
C GLN A 17 18.92 7.16 -20.83
N LYS A 18 18.62 6.03 -20.18
CA LYS A 18 17.40 5.24 -20.21
C LYS A 18 16.20 6.06 -20.70
N ALA A 19 15.77 5.81 -21.94
CA ALA A 19 14.51 6.34 -22.45
C ALA A 19 13.34 5.75 -21.61
N PRO A 20 12.29 6.55 -21.34
CA PRO A 20 11.19 6.16 -20.48
C PRO A 20 10.40 5.03 -21.11
N ASP A 21 10.40 3.88 -20.44
CA ASP A 21 9.52 2.76 -20.76
C ASP A 21 8.08 3.25 -20.61
N LYS A 22 7.44 3.58 -21.74
CA LYS A 22 5.99 3.75 -21.82
C LYS A 22 5.33 2.37 -21.72
N ARG A 23 5.57 1.66 -20.63
CA ARG A 23 4.55 0.79 -20.06
C ARG A 23 3.51 1.72 -19.46
N ALA A 24 2.59 2.16 -20.31
CA ALA A 24 1.21 2.17 -19.88
C ALA A 24 0.96 0.75 -19.37
N SER A 25 1.10 0.55 -18.06
CA SER A 25 0.46 -0.56 -17.39
C SER A 25 -1.02 -0.36 -17.67
N ALA A 26 -1.48 -0.95 -18.77
CA ALA A 26 -2.82 -1.43 -18.86
C ALA A 26 -2.98 -2.36 -17.65
N VAL A 27 -3.40 -1.77 -16.54
CA VAL A 27 -3.96 -2.49 -15.42
C VAL A 27 -5.18 -3.17 -16.02
N LYS A 28 -4.97 -4.40 -16.49
CA LYS A 28 -6.05 -5.32 -16.76
C LYS A 28 -6.78 -5.40 -15.43
N LYS A 29 -7.94 -4.75 -15.38
CA LYS A 29 -8.88 -4.85 -14.29
C LYS A 29 -9.45 -6.26 -14.41
N ASP A 30 -8.72 -7.21 -13.87
CA ASP A 30 -9.11 -8.61 -13.85
C ASP A 30 -10.19 -8.76 -12.77
N GLU A 31 -11.40 -9.09 -13.21
CA GLU A 31 -12.52 -9.45 -12.36
C GLU A 31 -12.24 -10.81 -11.71
N THR A 32 -11.41 -10.80 -10.66
CA THR A 32 -11.34 -11.75 -9.52
C THR A 32 -10.08 -11.48 -8.66
N ALA A 33 -9.59 -10.22 -8.61
CA ALA A 33 -8.52 -9.88 -7.68
C ALA A 33 -9.03 -10.07 -6.25
N LEU A 34 -8.68 -11.20 -5.64
CA LEU A 34 -8.98 -11.54 -4.26
C LEU A 34 -8.65 -10.33 -3.37
N LEU A 35 -9.61 -9.96 -2.51
CA LEU A 35 -9.64 -8.71 -1.76
C LEU A 35 -9.93 -9.01 -0.30
N TRP A 36 -9.17 -8.41 0.61
CA TRP A 36 -9.51 -8.39 2.02
C TRP A 36 -10.46 -7.22 2.29
N THR A 37 -11.72 -7.53 2.59
CA THR A 37 -12.68 -6.55 3.14
C THR A 37 -12.59 -6.56 4.66
N ASP A 38 -12.21 -5.45 5.29
CA ASP A 38 -12.18 -5.27 6.75
C ASP A 38 -13.36 -4.41 7.17
N TYR A 39 -14.38 -5.05 7.76
CA TYR A 39 -15.60 -4.38 8.19
C TYR A 39 -15.53 -4.06 9.69
N ARG A 40 -15.65 -2.77 10.00
CA ARG A 40 -15.45 -2.23 11.35
C ARG A 40 -16.77 -1.75 11.94
N ILE A 41 -17.06 -2.23 13.14
CA ILE A 41 -18.25 -1.87 13.93
C ILE A 41 -17.79 -0.96 15.07
N GLY A 42 -18.59 0.06 15.36
CA GLY A 42 -18.40 0.94 16.50
C GLY A 42 -17.76 2.27 16.16
N GLU A 43 -17.16 2.88 17.18
CA GLU A 43 -16.51 4.18 17.08
C GLU A 43 -15.23 4.11 16.23
N LEU A 44 -14.92 5.23 15.57
CA LEU A 44 -13.68 5.35 14.81
C LEU A 44 -12.48 5.28 15.77
N PRO A 45 -11.39 4.61 15.38
CA PRO A 45 -10.18 4.56 16.19
C PRO A 45 -9.56 5.96 16.31
N PRO A 46 -8.64 6.15 17.26
CA PRO A 46 -7.86 7.38 17.36
C PRO A 46 -7.17 7.72 16.04
N GLU A 47 -7.00 9.02 15.81
CA GLU A 47 -6.37 9.54 14.59
C GLU A 47 -4.96 8.94 14.39
N GLY A 48 -4.61 8.64 13.14
CA GLY A 48 -3.33 8.02 12.77
C GLY A 48 -3.35 6.48 12.74
N TYR A 49 -4.32 5.83 13.40
CA TYR A 49 -4.41 4.36 13.38
C TYR A 49 -4.69 3.82 11.96
N TYR A 50 -5.55 4.50 11.19
CA TYR A 50 -5.80 4.13 9.79
C TYR A 50 -4.62 4.41 8.87
N ASP A 51 -3.84 5.46 9.12
CA ASP A 51 -2.61 5.71 8.38
C ASP A 51 -1.58 4.60 8.60
N ALA A 52 -1.52 4.04 9.82
CA ALA A 52 -0.69 2.89 10.13
C ALA A 52 -1.14 1.65 9.34
N ILE A 53 -2.44 1.35 9.30
CA ILE A 53 -2.99 0.25 8.49
C ILE A 53 -2.66 0.45 7.02
N ASP A 54 -2.96 1.61 6.45
CA ASP A 54 -2.82 1.88 5.03
C ASP A 54 -1.34 1.80 4.60
N SER A 55 -0.43 2.21 5.49
CA SER A 55 1.01 2.06 5.29
C SER A 55 1.48 0.61 5.31
N VAL A 56 1.01 -0.21 6.25
CA VAL A 56 1.38 -1.63 6.32
C VAL A 56 0.77 -2.41 5.16
N VAL A 57 -0.50 -2.16 4.82
CA VAL A 57 -1.17 -2.71 3.63
C VAL A 57 -0.35 -2.43 2.37
N LYS A 58 0.09 -1.18 2.19
CA LYS A 58 0.94 -0.78 1.05
C LYS A 58 2.29 -1.49 1.08
N LYS A 59 2.95 -1.54 2.24
CA LYS A 59 4.25 -2.23 2.41
C LYS A 59 4.14 -3.71 2.03
N TRP A 60 3.05 -4.37 2.43
CA TRP A 60 2.78 -5.78 2.17
C TRP A 60 2.06 -6.00 0.83
N ASN A 61 1.84 -4.96 0.02
CA ASN A 61 1.14 -5.05 -1.26
C ASN A 61 -0.18 -5.87 -1.17
N ILE A 62 -0.95 -5.66 -0.09
CA ILE A 62 -2.21 -6.37 0.15
C ILE A 62 -3.34 -5.61 -0.55
N ASN A 63 -4.18 -6.34 -1.29
CA ASN A 63 -5.43 -5.81 -1.82
C ASN A 63 -6.44 -5.72 -0.68
N TYR A 64 -6.66 -4.51 -0.17
CA TYR A 64 -7.41 -4.26 1.05
C TYR A 64 -8.47 -3.19 0.84
N LYS A 65 -9.65 -3.40 1.43
CA LYS A 65 -10.74 -2.44 1.46
C LYS A 65 -11.31 -2.37 2.88
N ARG A 66 -11.28 -1.17 3.45
CA ARG A 66 -11.95 -0.86 4.72
C ARG A 66 -13.41 -0.47 4.46
N VAL A 67 -14.32 -0.96 5.31
CA VAL A 67 -15.74 -0.57 5.31
C VAL A 67 -16.13 -0.20 6.74
N GLU A 68 -16.61 1.01 6.93
CA GLU A 68 -17.11 1.49 8.23
C GLU A 68 -18.61 1.17 8.36
N GLY A 69 -18.96 0.38 9.37
CA GLY A 69 -20.35 0.09 9.72
C GLY A 69 -20.97 1.11 10.67
N GLY A 70 -20.15 1.87 11.40
CA GLY A 70 -20.61 2.78 12.44
C GLY A 70 -21.15 2.07 13.68
N CYS A 71 -21.84 2.81 14.54
CA CYS A 71 -22.27 2.34 15.86
C CYS A 71 -23.50 1.41 15.84
N GLU A 72 -24.31 1.47 14.79
CA GLU A 72 -25.55 0.68 14.67
C GLU A 72 -25.34 -0.64 13.91
N ALA A 73 -24.17 -0.85 13.32
CA ALA A 73 -23.86 -2.07 12.59
C ALA A 73 -23.84 -3.30 13.49
N THR A 74 -24.29 -4.42 12.93
CA THR A 74 -24.38 -5.69 13.64
C THR A 74 -23.25 -6.64 13.24
N VAL A 75 -23.05 -7.68 14.05
CA VAL A 75 -22.12 -8.79 13.71
C VAL A 75 -22.52 -9.46 12.39
N LYS A 76 -23.81 -9.54 12.08
CA LYS A 76 -24.29 -10.12 10.81
C LYS A 76 -23.87 -9.29 9.59
N ASP A 77 -23.82 -7.96 9.73
CA ASP A 77 -23.34 -7.08 8.67
C ASP A 77 -21.86 -7.33 8.41
N LYS A 78 -21.06 -7.47 9.48
CA LYS A 78 -19.65 -7.85 9.38
C LYS A 78 -19.46 -9.18 8.68
N GLU A 79 -20.16 -10.22 9.11
CA GLU A 79 -20.08 -11.56 8.49
C GLU A 79 -20.42 -11.51 7.00
N LYS A 80 -21.45 -10.75 6.61
CA LYS A 80 -21.83 -10.56 5.20
C LYS A 80 -20.72 -9.91 4.38
N HIS A 81 -20.08 -8.88 4.92
CA HIS A 81 -19.00 -8.17 4.23
C HIS A 81 -17.70 -8.98 4.17
N GLU A 82 -17.42 -9.79 5.19
CA GLU A 82 -16.17 -10.53 5.32
C GLU A 82 -16.24 -11.98 4.80
N ALA A 83 -17.43 -12.47 4.41
CA ALA A 83 -17.64 -13.84 3.94
C ALA A 83 -16.70 -14.25 2.78
N GLY A 84 -16.31 -13.30 1.93
CA GLY A 84 -15.42 -13.54 0.80
C GLY A 84 -13.92 -13.59 1.14
N ASN A 85 -13.52 -13.27 2.37
CA ASN A 85 -12.12 -13.10 2.72
C ASN A 85 -11.33 -14.42 2.78
N ALA A 86 -12.02 -15.54 3.05
CA ALA A 86 -11.37 -16.82 3.34
C ALA A 86 -10.40 -17.27 2.22
N GLY A 87 -10.82 -17.15 0.96
CA GLY A 87 -9.96 -17.49 -0.18
C GLY A 87 -8.73 -16.61 -0.27
N TYR A 88 -8.87 -15.31 0.00
CA TYR A 88 -7.73 -14.39 -0.02
C TYR A 88 -6.77 -14.62 1.15
N PHE A 89 -7.29 -14.94 2.34
CA PHE A 89 -6.46 -15.25 3.50
C PHE A 89 -5.60 -16.49 3.29
N GLN A 90 -6.07 -17.48 2.52
CA GLN A 90 -5.24 -18.62 2.11
C GLN A 90 -4.08 -18.19 1.20
N GLU A 91 -4.29 -17.24 0.29
CA GLU A 91 -3.20 -16.70 -0.54
C GLU A 91 -2.20 -15.89 0.28
N LEU A 92 -2.68 -15.07 1.23
CA LEU A 92 -1.80 -14.35 2.17
C LEU A 92 -1.01 -15.33 3.04
N GLU A 93 -1.60 -16.44 3.47
CA GLU A 93 -0.91 -17.48 4.23
C GLU A 93 0.17 -18.18 3.38
N LYS A 94 -0.09 -18.46 2.11
CA LYS A 94 0.93 -19.01 1.19
C LYS A 94 2.08 -18.03 0.98
N GLN A 95 1.77 -16.73 0.88
CA GLN A 95 2.74 -15.69 0.56
C GLN A 95 3.60 -15.28 1.78
N TYR A 96 2.99 -15.17 2.96
CA TYR A 96 3.60 -14.60 4.16
C TYR A 96 3.74 -15.59 5.32
N GLY A 97 3.21 -16.80 5.18
CA GLY A 97 3.24 -17.87 6.18
C GLY A 97 2.03 -17.89 7.10
N LYS A 98 1.90 -18.95 7.91
CA LYS A 98 0.77 -19.21 8.82
C LYS A 98 0.48 -18.09 9.83
N HIS A 99 1.50 -17.30 10.16
CA HIS A 99 1.42 -16.24 11.16
C HIS A 99 1.38 -14.83 10.54
N TRP A 100 1.00 -14.74 9.26
CA TRP A 100 1.00 -13.47 8.54
C TRP A 100 0.13 -12.42 9.23
N ARG A 101 -1.01 -12.82 9.78
CA ARG A 101 -1.98 -11.90 10.38
C ARG A 101 -1.47 -11.34 11.71
N GLU A 102 -0.82 -12.16 12.53
CA GLU A 102 -0.20 -11.71 13.78
C GLU A 102 0.96 -10.74 13.51
N GLN A 103 1.78 -11.04 12.51
CA GLN A 103 2.90 -10.19 12.09
C GLN A 103 2.39 -8.87 11.52
N PHE A 104 1.42 -8.90 10.61
CA PHE A 104 0.75 -7.72 10.08
C PHE A 104 0.20 -6.84 11.20
N ASN A 105 -0.57 -7.43 12.13
CA ASN A 105 -1.15 -6.69 13.25
C ASN A 105 -0.09 -6.11 14.20
N LYS A 106 1.04 -6.82 14.39
CA LYS A 106 2.16 -6.32 15.18
C LYS A 106 2.78 -5.08 14.53
N GLU A 107 3.05 -5.13 13.23
CA GLU A 107 3.61 -3.98 12.50
C GLU A 107 2.67 -2.78 12.52
N VAL A 108 1.35 -3.00 12.39
CA VAL A 108 0.35 -1.91 12.50
C VAL A 108 0.44 -1.24 13.87
N ARG A 109 0.50 -2.01 14.97
CA ARG A 109 0.61 -1.45 16.33
C ARG A 109 1.92 -0.71 16.58
N GLU A 110 3.03 -1.23 16.07
CA GLU A 110 4.34 -0.57 16.17
C GLU A 110 4.32 0.77 15.42
N LEU A 111 3.78 0.79 14.20
CA LEU A 111 3.71 2.00 13.38
C LEU A 111 2.73 3.03 13.97
N ASP A 112 1.55 2.61 14.42
CA ASP A 112 0.59 3.47 15.13
C ASP A 112 1.22 4.14 16.36
N SER A 113 2.00 3.39 17.14
CA SER A 113 2.71 3.93 18.31
C SER A 113 3.75 5.00 17.93
N ILE A 114 4.46 4.80 16.81
CA ILE A 114 5.43 5.78 16.29
C ILE A 114 4.73 7.02 15.74
N LEU A 115 3.63 6.86 15.02
CA LEU A 115 2.87 7.99 14.47
C LEU A 115 2.29 8.85 15.59
N LYS A 116 1.77 8.22 16.65
CA LYS A 116 1.29 8.92 17.85
C LYS A 116 2.40 9.70 18.53
N SER A 117 3.58 9.12 18.77
CA SER A 117 4.68 9.83 19.44
C SER A 117 5.19 11.02 18.63
N LYS A 118 5.32 10.87 17.30
CA LYS A 118 5.71 11.98 16.42
C LYS A 118 4.70 13.12 16.43
N LYS A 119 3.41 12.80 16.48
CA LYS A 119 2.36 13.82 16.48
C LYS A 119 2.36 14.64 17.77
N VAL A 120 2.60 13.99 18.92
CA VAL A 120 2.76 14.71 20.21
C VAL A 120 3.88 15.75 20.11
N HIS A 121 5.01 15.42 19.49
CA HIS A 121 6.13 16.34 19.32
C HIS A 121 5.95 17.45 18.28
N LEU A 122 4.89 17.43 17.46
CA LEU A 122 4.62 18.46 16.45
C LEU A 122 3.55 19.46 16.89
N VAL A 123 2.91 19.25 18.03
CA VAL A 123 1.82 20.08 18.56
C VAL A 123 2.28 20.89 19.79
N GLU A 124 3.53 20.69 20.24
CA GLU A 124 4.23 21.53 21.23
C GLU A 124 5.14 22.56 20.55
#